data_AF-A0A951IVM6-F1
#
_entry.id   AF-A0A951IVM6-F1
#
_cell.length_a   1.000
_cell.length_b   1.000
_cell.length_c   1.000
_cell.angle_alpha   90.00
_cell.angle_beta   90.00
_cell.angle_gamma   90.00
#
_symmetry.space_group_name_H-M   'P 1'
#
loop_
_entity.id
_entity.type
_entity.pdbx_description
1 polymer ?
#
loop_
_entity_poly.entity_id
_entity_poly.type
_entity_poly.pdbx_seq_one_letter_code
_entity_poly.pdbx_strand_id
1 'polypeptide(L)'
;MKFRDVILLHEDFLADFGFRLDNRSLHYTKTFEEGRQMVFFHYTQHEDVSYLEYHLGIRYDKIENIVHKFLPSLGDYKERSITLVETMDRISDELPRRFLVENDNELGSVIETAEDFLVKKGFHFLDKFSNGKNLEYYFNEDTGTPIVTQNFTYRSARGITLAKFYNPDAFDEMKNTYLAMLNEKQVTPFNLACFINLIDYLEHV
;
A
#
# COMPACT_ATOMS: atom_id res chain seq x y z
N MET A 1 -1.59 17.06 -21.83
CA MET A 1 -2.44 15.87 -21.66
C MET A 1 -3.11 15.90 -20.29
N LYS A 2 -4.36 15.44 -20.11
CA LYS A 2 -4.98 15.41 -18.76
C LYS A 2 -4.56 14.13 -18.03
N PHE A 3 -4.50 14.18 -16.69
CA PHE A 3 -4.16 13.03 -15.84
C PHE A 3 -4.94 11.74 -16.19
N ARG A 4 -6.25 11.90 -16.42
CA ARG A 4 -7.14 10.79 -16.77
C ARG A 4 -6.75 10.12 -18.09
N ASP A 5 -6.25 10.89 -19.05
CA ASP A 5 -5.84 10.38 -20.35
C ASP A 5 -4.62 9.47 -20.18
N VAL A 6 -3.68 9.83 -19.30
CA VAL A 6 -2.49 9.03 -18.97
C VAL A 6 -2.88 7.67 -18.38
N ILE A 7 -3.81 7.67 -17.41
CA ILE A 7 -4.25 6.45 -16.72
C ILE A 7 -4.86 5.45 -17.72
N LEU A 8 -5.66 5.95 -18.67
CA LEU A 8 -6.36 5.13 -19.65
C LEU A 8 -5.43 4.48 -20.67
N LEU A 9 -4.17 4.94 -20.79
CA LEU A 9 -3.19 4.30 -21.66
C LEU A 9 -2.84 2.89 -21.21
N HIS A 10 -3.05 2.56 -19.93
CA HIS A 10 -2.81 1.22 -19.40
C HIS A 10 -4.06 0.32 -19.37
N GLU A 11 -5.23 0.80 -19.83
CA GLU A 11 -6.50 0.07 -19.63
C GLU A 11 -6.45 -1.33 -20.26
N ASP A 12 -6.09 -1.41 -21.55
CA ASP A 12 -6.06 -2.68 -22.28
C ASP A 12 -5.00 -3.64 -21.68
N PHE A 13 -3.79 -3.12 -21.42
CA PHE A 13 -2.72 -3.91 -20.79
C PHE A 13 -3.15 -4.46 -19.43
N LEU A 14 -3.68 -3.62 -18.53
CA LEU A 14 -4.07 -4.06 -17.18
C LEU A 14 -5.30 -4.98 -17.19
N ALA A 15 -6.21 -4.80 -18.15
CA ALA A 15 -7.35 -5.68 -18.35
C ALA A 15 -6.93 -7.11 -18.68
N ASP A 16 -5.88 -7.30 -19.49
CA ASP A 16 -5.33 -8.63 -19.81
C ASP A 16 -4.81 -9.38 -18.56
N PHE A 17 -4.40 -8.66 -17.51
CA PHE A 17 -4.01 -9.23 -16.22
C PHE A 17 -5.15 -9.33 -15.19
N GLY A 18 -6.37 -8.99 -15.60
CA GLY A 18 -7.59 -9.08 -14.79
C GLY A 18 -7.84 -7.88 -13.88
N PHE A 19 -7.13 -6.77 -14.08
CA PHE A 19 -7.43 -5.51 -13.39
C PHE A 19 -8.57 -4.76 -14.09
N ARG A 20 -9.29 -3.94 -13.32
CA ARG A 20 -10.35 -3.07 -13.83
C ARG A 20 -10.25 -1.70 -13.19
N LEU A 21 -10.50 -0.65 -13.98
CA LEU A 21 -10.52 0.72 -13.47
C LEU A 21 -11.71 0.95 -12.53
N ASP A 22 -11.44 1.33 -11.29
CA ASP A 22 -12.42 1.90 -10.39
C ASP A 22 -12.59 3.39 -10.71
N ASN A 23 -13.70 3.74 -11.35
CA ASN A 23 -14.01 5.11 -11.77
C ASN A 23 -14.12 6.12 -10.62
N ARG A 24 -14.27 5.67 -9.36
CA ARG A 24 -14.33 6.57 -8.19
C ARG A 24 -12.96 6.93 -7.66
N SER A 25 -12.05 5.96 -7.61
CA SER A 25 -10.70 6.13 -7.07
C SER A 25 -9.64 6.40 -8.15
N LEU A 26 -9.96 6.13 -9.42
CA LEU A 26 -9.02 6.11 -10.55
C LEU A 26 -7.85 5.15 -10.34
N HIS A 27 -8.11 4.06 -9.62
CA HIS A 27 -7.17 2.97 -9.41
C HIS A 27 -7.61 1.77 -10.24
N TYR A 28 -6.66 1.06 -10.83
CA TYR A 28 -6.91 -0.28 -11.36
C TYR A 28 -6.91 -1.27 -10.22
N THR A 29 -7.93 -2.13 -10.16
CA THR A 29 -8.10 -3.07 -9.05
C THR A 29 -8.36 -4.48 -9.56
N LYS A 30 -7.84 -5.46 -8.82
CA LYS A 30 -8.07 -6.89 -9.04
C LYS A 30 -8.38 -7.54 -7.69
N THR A 31 -9.54 -8.14 -7.56
CA THR A 31 -9.99 -8.73 -6.28
C THR A 31 -9.37 -10.09 -6.03
N PHE A 32 -9.13 -10.42 -4.76
CA PHE A 32 -8.81 -11.75 -4.26
C PHE A 32 -9.68 -12.05 -3.03
N GLU A 33 -9.54 -13.24 -2.44
CA GLU A 33 -10.45 -13.72 -1.38
C GLU A 33 -10.58 -12.77 -0.18
N GLU A 34 -9.48 -12.17 0.28
CA GLU A 34 -9.44 -11.36 1.50
C GLU A 34 -9.36 -9.84 1.22
N GLY A 35 -9.41 -9.43 -0.05
CA GLY A 35 -9.36 -8.03 -0.44
C GLY A 35 -9.04 -7.77 -1.91
N ARG A 36 -8.15 -6.81 -2.19
CA ARG A 36 -7.83 -6.40 -3.56
C ARG A 36 -6.38 -5.94 -3.76
N GLN A 37 -5.83 -6.28 -4.91
CA GLN A 37 -4.64 -5.69 -5.50
C GLN A 37 -5.01 -4.39 -6.20
N MET A 38 -4.08 -3.44 -6.24
CA MET A 38 -4.29 -2.10 -6.76
C MET A 38 -3.05 -1.64 -7.54
N VAL A 39 -3.27 -1.05 -8.71
CA VAL A 39 -2.26 -0.30 -9.46
C VAL A 39 -2.80 1.10 -9.66
N PHE A 40 -2.03 2.10 -9.25
CA PHE A 40 -2.42 3.50 -9.40
C PHE A 40 -1.22 4.38 -9.65
N PHE A 41 -1.50 5.56 -10.17
CA PHE A 41 -0.49 6.45 -10.71
C PHE A 41 -0.65 7.81 -10.09
N HIS A 42 0.46 8.50 -9.86
CA HIS A 42 0.45 9.92 -9.62
C HIS A 42 1.11 10.60 -10.79
N TYR A 43 0.39 11.52 -11.42
CA TYR A 43 0.97 12.36 -12.44
C TYR A 43 0.85 13.82 -12.07
N THR A 44 2.02 14.45 -11.98
CA THR A 44 2.19 15.83 -11.55
C THR A 44 2.73 16.62 -12.72
N GLN A 45 1.96 17.61 -13.16
CA GLN A 45 2.34 18.48 -14.27
C GLN A 45 2.89 19.81 -13.73
N HIS A 46 4.09 20.16 -14.14
CA HIS A 46 4.68 21.50 -13.97
C HIS A 46 4.71 22.22 -15.33
N GLU A 47 5.14 23.50 -15.34
CA GLU A 47 5.13 24.34 -16.55
C GLU A 47 5.95 23.73 -17.70
N ASP A 48 7.12 23.15 -17.39
CA ASP A 48 8.06 22.63 -18.40
C ASP A 48 8.17 21.10 -18.43
N VAL A 49 7.75 20.41 -17.36
CA VAL A 49 7.96 18.97 -17.20
C VAL A 49 6.80 18.30 -16.49
N SER A 50 6.60 17.01 -16.75
CA SER A 50 5.67 16.18 -16.00
C SER A 50 6.40 15.05 -15.28
N TYR A 51 5.87 14.62 -14.14
CA TYR A 51 6.34 13.44 -13.42
C TYR A 51 5.25 12.38 -13.40
N LEU A 52 5.63 11.12 -13.65
CA LEU A 52 4.75 9.96 -13.53
C LEU A 52 5.34 8.98 -12.51
N GLU A 53 4.55 8.66 -11.49
CA GLU A 53 4.89 7.71 -10.43
C GLU A 53 3.88 6.57 -10.44
N TYR A 54 4.36 5.33 -10.29
CA TYR A 54 3.52 4.14 -10.21
C TYR A 54 3.58 3.56 -8.81
N HIS A 55 2.42 3.19 -8.30
CA HIS A 55 2.24 2.59 -7.00
C HIS A 55 1.51 1.26 -7.12
N LEU A 56 2.05 0.26 -6.45
CA LEU A 56 1.46 -1.06 -6.33
C LEU A 56 0.98 -1.23 -4.90
N GLY A 57 -0.31 -1.55 -4.77
CA GLY A 57 -1.00 -1.57 -3.50
C GLY A 57 -1.74 -2.88 -3.25
N ILE A 58 -1.84 -3.26 -1.98
CA ILE A 58 -2.64 -4.38 -1.53
C ILE A 58 -3.48 -3.93 -0.35
N ARG A 59 -4.78 -4.17 -0.44
CA ARG A 59 -5.72 -3.92 0.64
C ARG A 59 -6.30 -5.23 1.12
N TYR A 60 -6.15 -5.51 2.41
CA TYR A 60 -6.91 -6.53 3.11
C TYR A 60 -8.10 -5.87 3.79
N ASP A 61 -9.31 -6.21 3.38
CA ASP A 61 -10.50 -5.50 3.83
C ASP A 61 -10.73 -5.67 5.33
N LYS A 62 -10.51 -6.89 5.86
CA LYS A 62 -10.63 -7.16 7.29
C LYS A 62 -9.64 -6.34 8.11
N ILE A 63 -8.39 -6.25 7.67
CA ILE A 63 -7.32 -5.53 8.36
C ILE A 63 -7.63 -4.03 8.37
N GLU A 64 -7.89 -3.42 7.21
CA GLU A 64 -8.22 -2.00 7.15
C GLU A 64 -9.50 -1.66 7.91
N ASN A 65 -10.52 -2.52 7.85
CA ASN A 65 -11.77 -2.29 8.58
C ASN A 65 -11.57 -2.31 10.09
N ILE A 66 -10.65 -3.12 10.62
CA ILE A 66 -10.34 -3.14 12.05
C ILE A 66 -9.52 -1.91 12.41
N VAL A 67 -8.43 -1.64 11.69
CA VAL A 67 -7.54 -0.49 11.98
C VAL A 67 -8.31 0.83 12.01
N HIS A 68 -9.21 1.04 11.05
CA HIS A 68 -10.03 2.27 10.95
C HIS A 68 -11.19 2.35 11.96
N LYS A 69 -11.45 1.32 12.77
CA LYS A 69 -12.33 1.46 13.95
C LYS A 69 -11.66 2.22 15.09
N PHE A 70 -10.32 2.18 15.15
CA PHE A 70 -9.56 2.69 16.29
C PHE A 70 -8.73 3.91 15.93
N LEU A 71 -8.15 3.96 14.74
CA LEU A 71 -7.37 5.12 14.30
C LEU A 71 -8.25 6.19 13.65
N PRO A 72 -7.97 7.48 13.91
CA PRO A 72 -8.73 8.58 13.32
C PRO A 72 -8.50 8.64 11.80
N SER A 73 -9.57 8.58 11.02
CA SER A 73 -9.53 8.79 9.57
C SER A 73 -10.35 10.01 9.17
N LEU A 74 -9.87 10.75 8.17
CA LEU A 74 -10.57 11.91 7.62
C LEU A 74 -11.65 11.44 6.63
N GLY A 75 -12.93 11.64 6.94
CA GLY A 75 -14.04 11.37 6.01
C GLY A 75 -14.01 9.98 5.39
N ASP A 76 -14.15 9.90 4.05
CA ASP A 76 -14.22 8.64 3.30
C ASP A 76 -12.87 7.91 3.15
N TYR A 77 -11.82 8.33 3.87
CA TYR A 77 -10.47 7.77 3.73
C TYR A 77 -10.39 6.27 4.07
N LYS A 78 -11.31 5.76 4.91
CA LYS A 78 -11.44 4.33 5.20
C LYS A 78 -11.65 3.49 3.93
N GLU A 79 -12.44 3.97 2.97
CA GLU A 79 -12.72 3.25 1.72
C GLU A 79 -11.53 3.23 0.78
N ARG A 80 -10.63 4.22 0.92
CA ARG A 80 -9.44 4.41 0.10
C ARG A 80 -8.17 3.85 0.72
N SER A 81 -8.22 3.45 1.99
CA SER A 81 -7.06 2.95 2.72
C SER A 81 -6.49 1.67 2.09
N ILE A 82 -5.16 1.56 2.10
CA ILE A 82 -4.44 0.44 1.50
C ILE A 82 -3.49 -0.12 2.56
N THR A 83 -3.44 -1.44 2.69
CA THR A 83 -2.66 -2.11 3.74
C THR A 83 -1.17 -2.02 3.46
N LEU A 84 -0.74 -2.28 2.24
CA LEU A 84 0.64 -2.09 1.77
C LEU A 84 0.62 -1.30 0.47
N VAL A 85 1.53 -0.33 0.34
CA VAL A 85 1.78 0.40 -0.90
C VAL A 85 3.28 0.50 -1.06
N GLU A 86 3.78 0.17 -2.24
CA GLU A 86 5.19 0.38 -2.60
C GLU A 86 5.29 1.04 -3.97
N THR A 87 6.39 1.74 -4.18
CA THR A 87 6.77 2.33 -5.47
C THR A 87 7.66 1.37 -6.26
N MET A 88 7.80 1.60 -7.57
CA MET A 88 8.58 0.72 -8.43
C MET A 88 10.04 0.57 -7.98
N ASP A 89 10.68 1.66 -7.56
CA ASP A 89 12.07 1.68 -7.07
C ASP A 89 12.27 0.84 -5.79
N ARG A 90 11.21 0.65 -5.01
CA ARG A 90 11.23 -0.18 -3.79
C ARG A 90 11.04 -1.66 -4.07
N ILE A 91 10.45 -1.98 -5.23
CA ILE A 91 10.26 -3.36 -5.71
C ILE A 91 11.43 -3.77 -6.61
N SER A 92 12.08 -2.80 -7.26
CA SER A 92 13.16 -2.99 -8.22
C SER A 92 14.15 -1.84 -8.19
N ASP A 93 15.36 -2.09 -7.70
CA ASP A 93 16.45 -1.10 -7.60
C ASP A 93 16.92 -0.54 -8.96
N GLU A 94 16.50 -1.15 -10.07
CA GLU A 94 16.84 -0.75 -11.44
C GLU A 94 15.98 0.41 -11.97
N LEU A 95 14.89 0.77 -11.27
CA LEU A 95 13.91 1.73 -11.77
C LEU A 95 13.87 3.00 -10.92
N PRO A 96 13.60 4.15 -11.55
CA PRO A 96 13.45 5.39 -10.81
C PRO A 96 12.15 5.37 -10.01
N ARG A 97 12.13 6.14 -8.92
CA ARG A 97 10.90 6.39 -8.16
C ARG A 97 9.82 7.09 -9.00
N ARG A 98 10.26 8.01 -9.87
CA ARG A 98 9.41 8.82 -10.74
C ARG A 98 10.05 8.95 -12.12
N PHE A 99 9.24 8.80 -13.15
CA PHE A 99 9.65 9.09 -14.53
C PHE A 99 9.48 10.58 -14.80
N LEU A 100 10.50 11.19 -15.40
CA LEU A 100 10.40 12.50 -16.00
C LEU A 100 9.83 12.33 -17.41
N VAL A 101 8.81 13.12 -17.74
CA VAL A 101 8.18 13.17 -19.07
C VAL A 101 8.19 14.63 -19.51
N GLU A 102 9.14 14.98 -20.38
CA GLU A 102 9.30 16.35 -20.87
C GLU A 102 8.36 16.62 -22.06
N ASN A 103 8.02 15.58 -22.81
CA ASN A 103 7.14 15.68 -23.97
C ASN A 103 6.37 14.37 -24.24
N ASP A 104 5.32 14.47 -25.07
CA ASP A 104 4.43 13.34 -25.37
C ASP A 104 5.14 12.17 -26.08
N ASN A 105 6.30 12.38 -26.72
CA ASN A 105 7.03 11.29 -27.38
C ASN A 105 7.74 10.37 -26.38
N GLU A 106 8.09 10.87 -25.19
CA GLU A 106 8.74 10.07 -24.13
C GLU A 106 7.74 9.19 -23.39
N LEU A 107 6.46 9.58 -23.37
CA LEU A 107 5.42 8.90 -22.63
C LEU A 107 5.28 7.43 -23.06
N GLY A 108 5.36 7.13 -24.35
CA GLY A 108 5.29 5.76 -24.86
C GLY A 108 6.39 4.88 -24.27
N SER A 109 7.64 5.36 -24.26
CA SER A 109 8.77 4.60 -23.70
C SER A 109 8.66 4.40 -22.18
N VAL A 110 8.09 5.38 -21.46
CA VAL A 110 7.82 5.27 -20.02
C VAL A 110 6.75 4.23 -19.75
N ILE A 111 5.68 4.21 -20.54
CA ILE A 111 4.61 3.21 -20.44
C ILE A 111 5.16 1.81 -20.70
N GLU A 112 5.89 1.61 -21.80
CA GLU A 112 6.51 0.32 -22.13
C GLU A 112 7.44 -0.16 -21.01
N THR A 113 8.25 0.73 -20.44
CA THR A 113 9.14 0.41 -19.31
C THR A 113 8.34 0.01 -18.06
N ALA A 114 7.26 0.72 -17.77
CA ALA A 114 6.43 0.43 -16.61
C ALA A 114 5.65 -0.88 -16.78
N GLU A 115 5.14 -1.17 -17.97
CA GLU A 115 4.45 -2.42 -18.30
C GLU A 115 5.40 -3.62 -18.23
N ASP A 116 6.62 -3.49 -18.77
CA ASP A 116 7.66 -4.50 -18.64
C ASP A 116 7.99 -4.80 -17.17
N PHE A 117 8.10 -3.75 -16.34
CA PHE A 117 8.25 -3.92 -14.90
C PHE A 117 7.06 -4.65 -14.26
N LEU A 118 5.83 -4.26 -14.61
CA LEU A 118 4.62 -4.86 -14.06
C LEU A 118 4.60 -6.37 -14.34
N VAL A 119 4.93 -6.79 -15.57
CA VAL A 119 5.03 -8.21 -15.93
C VAL A 119 6.15 -8.92 -15.17
N LYS A 120 7.35 -8.34 -15.13
CA LYS A 120 8.54 -9.03 -14.60
C LYS A 120 8.57 -9.11 -13.07
N LYS A 121 8.14 -8.05 -12.38
CA LYS A 121 8.31 -7.89 -10.93
C LYS A 121 7.03 -7.41 -10.23
N GLY A 122 6.28 -6.50 -10.84
CA GLY A 122 5.13 -5.86 -10.21
C GLY A 122 3.99 -6.81 -9.85
N PHE A 123 3.52 -7.62 -10.80
CA PHE A 123 2.45 -8.59 -10.53
C PHE A 123 2.91 -9.70 -9.60
N HIS A 124 4.17 -10.13 -9.69
CA HIS A 124 4.74 -11.07 -8.71
C HIS A 124 4.74 -10.50 -7.29
N PHE A 125 5.08 -9.22 -7.12
CA PHE A 125 4.96 -8.53 -5.83
C PHE A 125 3.52 -8.55 -5.32
N LEU A 126 2.55 -8.21 -6.18
CA LEU A 126 1.13 -8.18 -5.82
C LEU A 126 0.62 -9.57 -5.42
N ASP A 127 0.97 -10.61 -6.17
CA ASP A 127 0.59 -11.99 -5.90
C ASP A 127 1.23 -12.52 -4.61
N LYS A 128 2.53 -12.24 -4.40
CA LYS A 128 3.26 -12.64 -3.18
C LYS A 128 2.56 -12.12 -1.93
N PHE A 129 2.21 -10.84 -1.90
CA PHE A 129 1.64 -10.19 -0.72
C PHE A 129 0.10 -10.26 -0.65
N SER A 130 -0.54 -10.84 -1.67
CA SER A 130 -1.94 -11.32 -1.58
C SER A 130 -2.07 -12.59 -0.72
N ASN A 131 -0.96 -13.12 -0.21
CA ASN A 131 -0.93 -14.10 0.87
C ASN A 131 -0.71 -13.39 2.22
N GLY A 132 -1.65 -13.57 3.16
CA GLY A 132 -1.64 -12.84 4.43
C GLY A 132 -0.44 -13.13 5.32
N LYS A 133 0.13 -14.35 5.25
CA LYS A 133 1.35 -14.70 6.01
C LYS A 133 2.58 -13.98 5.47
N ASN A 134 2.70 -13.88 4.15
CA ASN A 134 3.80 -13.12 3.53
C ASN A 134 3.70 -11.63 3.89
N LEU A 135 2.48 -11.10 3.92
CA LEU A 135 2.26 -9.71 4.30
C LEU A 135 2.50 -9.46 5.79
N GLU A 136 2.08 -10.36 6.66
CA GLU A 136 2.40 -10.31 8.09
C GLU A 136 3.91 -10.31 8.32
N TYR A 137 4.61 -11.25 7.67
CA TYR A 137 6.06 -11.32 7.73
C TYR A 137 6.72 -10.02 7.27
N TYR A 138 6.25 -9.43 6.15
CA TYR A 138 6.76 -8.15 5.65
C TYR A 138 6.65 -7.01 6.66
N PHE A 139 5.60 -7.00 7.49
CA PHE A 139 5.40 -5.97 8.51
C PHE A 139 6.22 -6.24 9.78
N ASN A 140 6.38 -7.51 10.16
CA ASN A 140 6.79 -7.90 11.50
C ASN A 140 8.16 -8.58 11.58
N GLU A 141 8.77 -9.03 10.48
CA GLU A 141 10.13 -9.59 10.45
C GLU A 141 11.15 -8.58 10.96
N ASP A 142 11.07 -7.34 10.46
CA ASP A 142 11.89 -6.22 10.93
C ASP A 142 11.01 -4.99 11.16
N THR A 143 10.51 -4.88 12.39
CA THR A 143 9.70 -3.73 12.80
C THR A 143 10.50 -2.42 12.79
N GLY A 144 11.83 -2.46 12.85
CA GLY A 144 12.70 -1.28 12.81
C GLY A 144 12.81 -0.64 11.42
N THR A 145 12.74 -1.45 10.36
CA THR A 145 12.79 -0.96 8.98
C THR A 145 11.50 -0.19 8.62
N PRO A 146 11.59 1.09 8.20
CA PRO A 146 10.41 1.87 7.87
C PRO A 146 9.80 1.44 6.53
N ILE A 147 8.47 1.32 6.51
CA ILE A 147 7.69 1.31 5.26
C ILE A 147 7.41 2.76 4.91
N VAL A 148 8.20 3.32 3.98
CA VAL A 148 8.28 4.77 3.70
C VAL A 148 6.94 5.38 3.31
N THR A 149 6.06 4.59 2.71
CA THR A 149 4.72 5.02 2.27
C THR A 149 3.71 5.12 3.42
N GLN A 150 4.09 4.79 4.67
CA GLN A 150 3.17 4.70 5.79
C GLN A 150 3.62 5.50 7.01
N ASN A 151 2.63 6.15 7.65
CA ASN A 151 2.81 6.68 8.99
C ASN A 151 3.02 5.53 9.99
N PHE A 152 3.98 5.70 10.90
CA PHE A 152 4.32 4.68 11.89
C PHE A 152 3.12 4.18 12.71
N THR A 153 2.21 5.07 13.14
CA THR A 153 1.03 4.69 13.93
C THR A 153 0.13 3.71 13.17
N TYR A 154 -0.13 4.01 11.89
CA TYR A 154 -0.93 3.16 11.01
C TYR A 154 -0.20 1.86 10.67
N ARG A 155 1.12 1.93 10.41
CA ARG A 155 1.95 0.74 10.19
C ARG A 155 1.89 -0.20 11.37
N SER A 156 2.08 0.29 12.59
CA SER A 156 2.03 -0.54 13.80
C SER A 156 0.65 -1.15 14.00
N ALA A 157 -0.42 -0.40 13.78
CA ALA A 157 -1.79 -0.90 13.87
C ALA A 157 -2.08 -2.00 12.84
N ARG A 158 -1.59 -1.85 11.60
CA ARG A 158 -1.67 -2.91 10.58
C ARG A 158 -0.83 -4.12 10.95
N GLY A 159 0.41 -3.92 11.38
CA GLY A 159 1.33 -4.99 11.74
C GLY A 159 0.81 -5.87 12.88
N ILE A 160 0.30 -5.26 13.96
CA ILE A 160 -0.28 -6.02 15.08
C ILE A 160 -1.58 -6.73 14.69
N THR A 161 -2.40 -6.11 13.83
CA THR A 161 -3.62 -6.74 13.30
C THR A 161 -3.28 -7.92 12.40
N LEU A 162 -2.25 -7.80 11.55
CA LEU A 162 -1.74 -8.88 10.71
C LEU A 162 -1.20 -10.04 11.56
N ALA A 163 -0.40 -9.75 12.59
CA ALA A 163 0.11 -10.75 13.52
C ALA A 163 -1.04 -11.58 14.11
N LYS A 164 -2.10 -10.93 14.61
CA LYS A 164 -3.26 -11.61 15.18
C LYS A 164 -3.90 -12.64 14.24
N PHE A 165 -4.00 -12.33 12.94
CA PHE A 165 -4.73 -13.19 11.99
C PHE A 165 -3.85 -14.19 11.24
N TYR A 166 -2.58 -13.89 11.02
CA TYR A 166 -1.71 -14.71 10.18
C TYR A 166 -0.49 -15.31 10.91
N ASN A 167 -0.19 -14.82 12.12
CA ASN A 167 0.87 -15.33 12.98
C ASN A 167 0.51 -15.18 14.48
N PRO A 168 -0.57 -15.84 14.94
CA PRO A 168 -1.10 -15.65 16.29
C PRO A 168 -0.11 -16.02 17.39
N ASP A 169 0.81 -16.94 17.13
CA ASP A 169 1.84 -17.35 18.09
C ASP A 169 2.82 -16.20 18.42
N ALA A 170 3.06 -15.28 17.47
CA ALA A 170 3.91 -14.11 17.65
C ALA A 170 3.15 -12.87 18.16
N PHE A 171 1.83 -12.96 18.32
CA PHE A 171 0.98 -11.80 18.62
C PHE A 171 1.37 -11.09 19.93
N ASP A 172 1.61 -11.86 21.00
CA ASP A 172 2.00 -11.30 22.30
C ASP A 172 3.38 -10.64 22.28
N GLU A 173 4.31 -11.19 21.50
CA GLU A 173 5.61 -10.57 21.28
C GLU A 173 5.46 -9.26 20.51
N MET A 174 4.72 -9.27 19.40
CA MET A 174 4.50 -8.09 18.56
C MET A 174 3.77 -6.98 19.31
N LYS A 175 2.86 -7.31 20.21
CA LYS A 175 2.20 -6.36 21.12
C LYS A 175 3.23 -5.57 21.93
N ASN A 176 4.16 -6.27 22.59
CA ASN A 176 5.20 -5.64 23.40
C ASN A 176 6.16 -4.80 22.54
N THR A 177 6.57 -5.34 21.39
CA THR A 177 7.45 -4.65 20.44
C THR A 177 6.84 -3.33 19.97
N TYR A 178 5.61 -3.33 19.47
CA TYR A 178 4.99 -2.10 18.98
C TYR A 178 4.68 -1.10 20.10
N LEU A 179 4.28 -1.55 21.29
CA LEU A 179 4.09 -0.66 22.45
C LEU A 179 5.39 0.03 22.84
N ALA A 180 6.51 -0.70 22.88
CA ALA A 180 7.82 -0.13 23.17
C ALA A 180 8.21 0.93 22.14
N MET A 181 8.05 0.62 20.84
CA MET A 181 8.39 1.55 19.76
C MET A 181 7.49 2.80 19.72
N LEU A 182 6.20 2.67 20.01
CA LEU A 182 5.29 3.82 20.09
C LEU A 182 5.68 4.77 21.23
N ASN A 183 6.10 4.22 22.37
CA ASN A 183 6.63 4.99 23.49
C ASN A 183 7.95 5.68 23.14
N GLU A 184 8.89 4.96 22.51
CA GLU A 184 10.18 5.51 22.07
C GLU A 184 10.01 6.67 21.09
N LYS A 185 9.09 6.53 20.13
CA LYS A 185 8.78 7.57 19.14
C LYS A 185 7.91 8.71 19.68
N GLN A 186 7.56 8.68 20.97
CA GLN A 186 6.76 9.71 21.64
C GLN A 186 5.48 10.09 20.87
N VAL A 187 4.74 9.07 20.40
CA VAL A 187 3.46 9.32 19.75
C VAL A 187 2.50 10.04 20.70
N THR A 188 1.52 10.76 20.15
CA THR A 188 0.57 11.50 20.97
C THR A 188 -0.18 10.56 21.93
N PRO A 189 -0.55 11.02 23.14
CA PRO A 189 -1.34 10.21 24.07
C PRO A 189 -2.64 9.68 23.46
N PHE A 190 -3.24 10.46 22.56
CA PHE A 190 -4.42 10.05 21.79
C PHE A 190 -4.12 8.83 20.90
N ASN A 191 -3.07 8.87 20.09
CA ASN A 191 -2.69 7.75 19.22
C ASN A 191 -2.29 6.50 20.02
N LEU A 192 -1.61 6.68 21.16
CA LEU A 192 -1.28 5.57 22.05
C LEU A 192 -2.53 4.92 22.64
N ALA A 193 -3.50 5.72 23.09
CA ALA A 193 -4.78 5.20 23.59
C ALA A 193 -5.57 4.46 22.49
N CYS A 194 -5.60 4.97 21.26
CA CYS A 194 -6.20 4.27 20.13
C CYS A 194 -5.53 2.91 19.88
N PHE A 195 -4.20 2.85 19.97
CA PHE A 195 -3.46 1.60 19.78
C PHE A 195 -3.70 0.58 20.91
N ILE A 196 -3.80 1.04 22.16
CA ILE A 196 -4.14 0.17 23.31
C ILE A 196 -5.56 -0.41 23.15
N ASN A 197 -6.53 0.42 22.75
CA ASN A 197 -7.89 -0.05 22.50
C ASN A 197 -7.97 -1.05 21.34
N LEU A 198 -7.11 -0.88 20.31
CA LEU A 198 -6.99 -1.87 19.24
C LEU A 198 -6.45 -3.20 19.77
N ILE A 199 -5.41 -3.20 20.61
CA ILE A 199 -4.87 -4.42 21.21
C ILE A 199 -5.94 -5.14 22.04
N ASP A 200 -6.63 -4.43 22.92
CA ASP A 200 -7.70 -5.00 23.75
C ASP A 200 -8.78 -5.65 22.89
N TYR A 201 -9.20 -4.98 21.80
CA TYR A 201 -10.12 -5.59 20.84
C TYR A 201 -9.56 -6.86 20.20
N LEU A 202 -8.30 -6.86 19.75
CA LEU A 202 -7.69 -8.02 19.09
C LEU A 202 -7.51 -9.22 20.03
N GLU A 203 -7.35 -9.00 21.34
CA GLU A 203 -7.28 -10.08 22.34
C GLU A 203 -8.61 -10.84 22.46
N HIS A 204 -9.74 -10.22 22.11
CA HIS A 204 -11.09 -10.77 22.27
C HIS A 204 -11.76 -11.23 20.95
N VAL A 205 -11.02 -11.22 19.83
CA VAL A 205 -11.48 -11.63 18.49
C VAL A 205 -10.84 -12.94 18.04
#